data_AF-A0A839LQU5-F1
#
_entry.id   AF-A0A839LQU5-F1
#
_cell.length_a   1.000
_cell.length_b   1.000
_cell.length_c   1.000
_cell.angle_alpha   90.00
_cell.angle_beta   90.00
_cell.angle_gamma   90.00
#
_symmetry.space_group_name_H-M   'P 1'
#
loop_
_entity.id
_entity.type
_entity.pdbx_description
1 polymer ?
#
loop_
_entity_poly.entity_id
_entity_poly.type
_entity_poly.pdbx_seq_one_letter_code
_entity_poly.pdbx_strand_id
1 'polypeptide(L)'
;MADNRRRAMNPLLWNLSMDCTLRGPKLGLSALATLMLLAAMPVQATVNSGSMGTEPLNPSSSMEIPLPSDGVLHYSWVNIPPGVTITFKKNKRNTPVYMLVKGNVRIDGMIDVRGEDARDVALYGGGILADDGMPGAGGPGGFDGGRGGSKDDQYRAEVIKGAAGQGPGGGPGGVPTSQFGIPGSAICTPMTSAYTSYPVHGGGGGYAKPAYRYGAQYCGPLTNVGPLFYGKSYGSELLQPLIGGSGGGGGIGGTRFSGVGGGGGGGAILIAADGTITIAGTGSIDASGGDAGGTAGENVGFYGAGGSGGAIRLVATSITGTGKLVADGGCMHANSQRRQGCGSDGTHSSNIWVVGFNGGAVGRIRLEAESYSFSGPTSSSFTKGDPAPIFLTNIPTLRIASIAGVDVPAEPTGVADVDLPAPPSGPVTVVFKTVNVPPGNSVKLRLTPDSGNAVEVESSVVTGSLAEGSASVSVDLRAGASALTAWTSYMVAPPVAVASALSQYANNEKVEQIELAVSLQGEPAAWLHTASGKRFEVSYAQLRAAGFEG
;
A
#
# COMPACT_ATOMS: atom_id res chain seq x y z
N MET A 1 -27.74 77.95 14.78
CA MET A 1 -27.09 76.92 13.95
C MET A 1 -25.78 76.58 14.65
N ALA A 2 -25.83 75.65 15.61
CA ALA A 2 -25.51 74.22 15.42
C ALA A 2 -23.98 74.01 15.47
N ASP A 3 -23.40 73.06 16.19
CA ASP A 3 -23.84 72.11 17.20
C ASP A 3 -22.55 71.55 17.84
N ASN A 4 -22.72 71.07 19.07
CA ASN A 4 -21.84 70.54 20.09
C ASN A 4 -20.46 69.94 19.73
N ARG A 5 -19.45 70.37 20.50
CA ARG A 5 -18.23 69.60 20.81
C ARG A 5 -17.81 69.76 22.27
N ARG A 6 -17.48 68.61 22.88
CA ARG A 6 -16.50 68.35 23.98
C ARG A 6 -16.90 68.59 25.46
N ARG A 7 -16.92 67.46 26.17
CA ARG A 7 -16.19 67.09 27.42
C ARG A 7 -16.26 68.03 28.64
N ALA A 8 -16.82 67.51 29.73
CA ALA A 8 -16.39 67.72 31.13
C ALA A 8 -16.86 66.50 31.96
N MET A 9 -15.95 65.72 32.57
CA MET A 9 -15.51 65.75 33.97
C MET A 9 -16.50 65.14 35.00
N ASN A 10 -15.97 64.14 35.74
CA ASN A 10 -16.40 63.47 37.01
C ASN A 10 -16.92 64.45 38.11
N PRO A 11 -17.47 64.04 39.29
CA PRO A 11 -17.50 62.70 39.95
C PRO A 11 -18.79 62.35 40.78
N LEU A 12 -18.76 61.17 41.44
CA LEU A 12 -19.31 60.79 42.76
C LEU A 12 -20.62 61.43 43.28
N LEU A 13 -21.59 60.61 43.71
CA LEU A 13 -22.40 60.88 44.93
C LEU A 13 -23.14 59.63 45.45
N TRP A 14 -23.21 59.55 46.77
CA TRP A 14 -23.66 58.47 47.64
C TRP A 14 -25.18 58.44 47.87
N ASN A 15 -25.65 57.23 48.22
CA ASN A 15 -26.87 56.78 48.92
C ASN A 15 -27.62 57.80 49.82
N LEU A 16 -28.97 57.72 49.83
CA LEU A 16 -29.82 57.27 50.97
C LEU A 16 -31.28 57.79 50.86
N SER A 17 -32.27 56.89 50.98
CA SER A 17 -33.58 57.11 51.65
C SER A 17 -34.30 55.75 51.80
N MET A 18 -34.44 55.19 53.01
CA MET A 18 -35.48 55.39 54.05
C MET A 18 -36.90 54.88 53.70
N ASP A 19 -37.16 53.66 54.19
CA ASP A 19 -38.34 53.07 54.85
C ASP A 19 -39.79 53.50 54.53
N CYS A 20 -40.64 52.48 54.25
CA CYS A 20 -41.93 52.32 54.93
C CYS A 20 -42.44 50.85 54.92
N THR A 21 -42.48 50.27 56.13
CA THR A 21 -43.25 49.15 56.71
C THR A 21 -44.71 48.92 56.19
N LEU A 22 -45.40 47.75 56.19
CA LEU A 22 -45.49 46.57 57.10
C LEU A 22 -46.30 45.38 56.47
N ARG A 23 -45.96 44.15 56.92
CA ARG A 23 -46.75 42.90 57.17
C ARG A 23 -47.29 42.01 56.03
N GLY A 24 -46.77 40.77 55.99
CA GLY A 24 -47.30 39.61 55.26
C GLY A 24 -48.34 38.77 56.03
N PRO A 25 -48.73 37.60 55.48
CA PRO A 25 -48.16 36.36 55.99
C PRO A 25 -47.61 35.42 54.90
N LYS A 26 -46.77 34.50 55.38
CA LYS A 26 -45.90 33.55 54.69
C LYS A 26 -46.67 32.38 54.08
N LEU A 27 -46.31 31.96 52.86
CA LEU A 27 -46.30 30.56 52.43
C LEU A 27 -45.23 30.37 51.34
N GLY A 28 -44.38 29.36 51.55
CA GLY A 28 -43.04 29.26 50.99
C GLY A 28 -42.98 28.98 49.48
N LEU A 29 -42.16 29.77 48.79
CA LEU A 29 -41.61 29.44 47.48
C LEU A 29 -40.36 28.58 47.71
N SER A 30 -40.49 27.28 47.56
CA SER A 30 -39.36 26.36 47.43
C SER A 30 -39.80 25.28 46.45
N ALA A 31 -38.96 25.05 45.43
CA ALA A 31 -39.15 24.12 44.31
C ALA A 31 -40.06 24.61 43.18
N LEU A 32 -39.50 25.34 42.20
CA LEU A 32 -39.79 25.18 40.77
C LEU A 32 -38.89 26.09 39.90
N ALA A 33 -37.58 25.82 39.89
CA ALA A 33 -36.67 26.39 38.89
C ALA A 33 -35.39 25.56 38.78
N THR A 34 -35.53 24.26 38.50
CA THR A 34 -34.39 23.40 38.17
C THR A 34 -34.87 22.28 37.25
N LEU A 35 -35.27 22.64 36.03
CA LEU A 35 -35.47 21.67 34.97
C LEU A 35 -35.14 22.30 33.62
N MET A 36 -34.31 21.59 32.86
CA MET A 36 -33.92 21.81 31.45
C MET A 36 -32.79 22.81 31.18
N LEU A 37 -31.59 22.48 31.67
CA LEU A 37 -30.39 22.56 30.84
C LEU A 37 -29.83 21.14 30.71
N LEU A 38 -30.54 20.29 29.95
CA LEU A 38 -29.97 19.05 29.45
C LEU A 38 -28.98 19.49 28.37
N ALA A 39 -27.71 19.65 28.74
CA ALA A 39 -26.65 19.73 27.76
C ALA A 39 -26.77 18.46 26.91
N ALA A 40 -27.17 18.61 25.64
CA ALA A 40 -26.92 17.61 24.63
C ALA A 40 -25.40 17.56 24.48
N MET A 41 -24.74 16.81 25.37
CA MET A 41 -23.40 16.34 25.10
C MET A 41 -23.53 15.55 23.80
N PRO A 42 -22.74 15.87 22.75
CA PRO A 42 -22.66 14.94 21.64
C PRO A 42 -22.22 13.63 22.27
N VAL A 43 -23.07 12.61 22.21
CA VAL A 43 -22.62 11.23 22.35
C VAL A 43 -21.74 11.03 21.12
N GLN A 44 -20.46 11.43 21.22
CA GLN A 44 -19.45 11.03 20.27
C GLN A 44 -19.45 9.52 20.34
N ALA A 45 -19.84 8.89 19.24
CA ALA A 45 -19.86 7.45 19.13
C ALA A 45 -18.41 6.99 19.19
N THR A 46 -17.93 6.65 20.39
CA THR A 46 -16.56 6.17 20.63
C THR A 46 -16.20 5.13 19.59
N VAL A 47 -15.07 5.35 18.90
CA VAL A 47 -14.50 4.39 17.96
C VAL A 47 -14.52 3.00 18.59
N ASN A 48 -15.06 2.02 17.86
CA ASN A 48 -15.00 0.63 18.26
C ASN A 48 -13.93 -0.07 17.41
N SER A 49 -12.81 -0.40 18.05
CA SER A 49 -11.70 -1.11 17.44
C SER A 49 -12.02 -2.55 17.03
N GLY A 50 -13.13 -3.12 17.50
CA GLY A 50 -13.43 -4.54 17.38
C GLY A 50 -12.53 -5.42 18.27
N SER A 51 -11.76 -4.83 19.20
CA SER A 51 -10.89 -5.59 20.09
C SER A 51 -11.66 -6.42 21.11
N MET A 52 -11.27 -7.69 21.28
CA MET A 52 -11.76 -8.54 22.36
C MET A 52 -11.19 -8.15 23.73
N GLY A 53 -10.14 -7.32 23.79
CA GLY A 53 -9.55 -6.83 25.04
C GLY A 53 -8.90 -7.93 25.90
N THR A 54 -8.32 -8.95 25.28
CA THR A 54 -7.84 -10.18 25.95
C THR A 54 -6.68 -9.91 26.91
N GLU A 55 -5.64 -9.22 26.46
CA GLU A 55 -4.39 -9.01 27.22
C GLU A 55 -3.71 -7.69 26.89
N PRO A 56 -2.89 -7.11 27.80
CA PRO A 56 -2.12 -5.92 27.48
C PRO A 56 -0.79 -6.25 26.79
N LEU A 57 -0.32 -5.36 25.92
CA LEU A 57 1.04 -5.41 25.38
C LEU A 57 1.92 -4.38 26.10
N ASN A 58 2.84 -4.85 26.94
CA ASN A 58 3.78 -4.01 27.69
C ASN A 58 5.16 -4.68 27.87
N PRO A 59 5.92 -4.85 26.77
CA PRO A 59 7.21 -5.53 26.77
C PRO A 59 8.29 -4.75 27.56
N SER A 60 9.18 -5.47 28.23
CA SER A 60 10.37 -4.89 28.90
C SER A 60 11.64 -4.89 28.03
N SER A 61 11.61 -5.57 26.89
CA SER A 61 12.68 -5.65 25.89
C SER A 61 12.10 -5.84 24.51
N SER A 62 12.89 -5.58 23.47
CA SER A 62 12.50 -5.85 22.08
C SER A 62 12.09 -7.30 21.89
N MET A 63 11.05 -7.52 21.09
CA MET A 63 10.50 -8.85 20.83
C MET A 63 9.85 -8.95 19.46
N GLU A 64 9.80 -10.18 18.96
CA GLU A 64 9.08 -10.53 17.74
C GLU A 64 7.75 -11.20 18.11
N ILE A 65 6.63 -10.61 17.66
CA ILE A 65 5.28 -11.14 17.89
C ILE A 65 4.89 -12.07 16.73
N PRO A 66 4.52 -13.33 16.98
CA PRO A 66 4.01 -14.21 15.93
C PRO A 66 2.64 -13.75 15.47
N LEU A 67 2.46 -13.56 14.15
CA LEU A 67 1.15 -13.21 13.60
C LEU A 67 0.21 -14.43 13.56
N PRO A 68 -1.02 -14.29 14.05
CA PRO A 68 -2.10 -15.24 13.78
C PRO A 68 -2.34 -15.37 12.27
N SER A 69 -3.03 -16.42 11.81
CA SER A 69 -3.24 -16.68 10.38
C SER A 69 -4.02 -15.60 9.63
N ASP A 70 -4.84 -14.82 10.35
CA ASP A 70 -5.59 -13.67 9.83
C ASP A 70 -4.86 -12.32 10.03
N GLY A 71 -3.75 -12.31 10.75
CA GLY A 71 -2.99 -11.11 11.08
C GLY A 71 -3.59 -10.23 12.18
N VAL A 72 -4.64 -10.69 12.87
CA VAL A 72 -5.40 -9.89 13.84
C VAL A 72 -4.95 -10.16 15.27
N LEU A 73 -4.41 -9.13 15.91
CA LEU A 73 -4.00 -9.11 17.31
C LEU A 73 -5.00 -8.29 18.12
N HIS A 74 -5.39 -8.82 19.28
CA HIS A 74 -6.33 -8.17 20.19
C HIS A 74 -5.64 -7.81 21.50
N TYR A 75 -5.74 -6.56 21.92
CA TYR A 75 -5.19 -6.08 23.19
C TYR A 75 -6.18 -5.26 24.01
N SER A 76 -6.04 -5.30 25.33
CA SER A 76 -6.76 -4.41 26.25
C SER A 76 -6.17 -2.99 26.23
N TRP A 77 -4.84 -2.86 26.21
CA TRP A 77 -4.10 -1.62 26.00
C TRP A 77 -2.68 -1.95 25.53
N VAL A 78 -1.99 -0.96 24.95
CA VAL A 78 -0.62 -1.12 24.42
C VAL A 78 0.28 -0.01 24.97
N ASN A 79 1.45 -0.39 25.48
CA ASN A 79 2.53 0.51 25.84
C ASN A 79 3.86 -0.07 25.32
N ILE A 80 4.52 0.62 24.40
CA ILE A 80 5.84 0.25 23.88
C ILE A 80 6.87 1.21 24.47
N PRO A 81 7.67 0.80 25.48
CA PRO A 81 8.61 1.70 26.16
C PRO A 81 9.74 2.21 25.25
N PRO A 82 10.44 3.30 25.65
CA PRO A 82 11.62 3.77 24.93
C PRO A 82 12.69 2.68 24.78
N GLY A 83 13.33 2.61 23.60
CA GLY A 83 14.37 1.63 23.31
C GLY A 83 13.86 0.19 23.04
N VAL A 84 12.55 -0.05 23.13
CA VAL A 84 11.93 -1.32 22.76
C VAL A 84 11.50 -1.28 21.30
N THR A 85 11.85 -2.32 20.54
CA THR A 85 11.39 -2.56 19.17
C THR A 85 10.47 -3.76 19.13
N ILE A 86 9.29 -3.59 18.54
CA ILE A 86 8.35 -4.67 18.21
C ILE A 86 8.46 -4.98 16.73
N THR A 87 8.81 -6.22 16.41
CA THR A 87 8.72 -6.81 15.07
C THR A 87 7.63 -7.88 15.03
N PHE A 88 7.27 -8.33 13.83
CA PHE A 88 6.26 -9.37 13.67
C PHE A 88 6.77 -10.50 12.79
N LYS A 89 6.65 -11.73 13.29
CA LYS A 89 6.95 -12.92 12.49
C LYS A 89 5.80 -13.15 11.52
N LYS A 90 6.12 -13.17 10.21
CA LYS A 90 5.15 -13.45 9.15
C LYS A 90 4.44 -14.78 9.39
N ASN A 91 3.12 -14.79 9.17
CA ASN A 91 2.38 -16.02 8.97
C ASN A 91 2.56 -16.52 7.53
N LYS A 92 2.00 -17.70 7.21
CA LYS A 92 2.13 -18.30 5.86
C LYS A 92 1.56 -17.44 4.73
N ARG A 93 0.53 -16.64 5.02
CA ARG A 93 -0.11 -15.73 4.05
C ARG A 93 0.60 -14.39 3.94
N ASN A 94 1.60 -14.15 4.78
CA ASN A 94 2.22 -12.85 4.99
C ASN A 94 1.16 -11.72 5.09
N THR A 95 0.17 -11.88 5.98
CA THR A 95 -0.90 -10.88 6.12
C THR A 95 -0.34 -9.54 6.64
N PRO A 96 -1.05 -8.42 6.38
CA PRO A 96 -0.85 -7.20 7.15
C PRO A 96 -1.03 -7.43 8.66
N VAL A 97 -0.49 -6.50 9.46
CA VAL A 97 -0.66 -6.47 10.91
C VAL A 97 -1.92 -5.67 11.25
N TYR A 98 -2.88 -6.28 11.94
CA TYR A 98 -4.02 -5.58 12.52
C TYR A 98 -3.90 -5.63 14.04
N MET A 99 -3.68 -4.49 14.67
CA MET A 99 -3.61 -4.36 16.11
C MET A 99 -4.85 -3.64 16.63
N LEU A 100 -5.78 -4.41 17.20
CA LEU A 100 -7.06 -3.92 17.72
C LEU A 100 -6.97 -3.76 19.23
N VAL A 101 -7.27 -2.56 19.73
CA VAL A 101 -6.99 -2.17 21.12
C VAL A 101 -8.22 -1.57 21.78
N LYS A 102 -8.67 -2.17 22.88
CA LYS A 102 -9.87 -1.71 23.62
C LYS A 102 -9.64 -0.42 24.42
N GLY A 103 -8.39 -0.11 24.73
CA GLY A 103 -7.99 1.04 25.52
C GLY A 103 -7.06 1.96 24.72
N ASN A 104 -6.06 2.50 25.41
CA ASN A 104 -5.09 3.41 24.82
C ASN A 104 -3.90 2.66 24.22
N VAL A 105 -3.28 3.29 23.23
CA VAL A 105 -2.01 2.86 22.65
C VAL A 105 -0.98 3.96 22.89
N ARG A 106 0.14 3.62 23.52
CA ARG A 106 1.28 4.50 23.69
C ARG A 106 2.53 3.87 23.10
N ILE A 107 3.20 4.61 22.22
CA ILE A 107 4.41 4.17 21.53
C ILE A 107 5.52 5.17 21.81
N ASP A 108 6.43 4.84 22.73
CA ASP A 108 7.67 5.59 22.99
C ASP A 108 8.90 4.91 22.35
N GLY A 109 8.81 3.61 22.05
CA GLY A 109 9.76 2.84 21.26
C GLY A 109 9.37 2.73 19.78
N MET A 110 9.74 1.62 19.14
CA MET A 110 9.55 1.41 17.70
C MET A 110 8.62 0.24 17.41
N ILE A 111 7.70 0.42 16.47
CA ILE A 111 7.06 -0.68 15.73
C ILE A 111 7.72 -0.76 14.36
N ASP A 112 8.29 -1.92 14.04
CA ASP A 112 9.03 -2.15 12.81
C ASP A 112 8.31 -3.21 11.96
N VAL A 113 7.80 -2.78 10.81
CA VAL A 113 7.21 -3.63 9.77
C VAL A 113 7.93 -3.43 8.44
N ARG A 114 9.21 -3.01 8.45
CA ARG A 114 9.97 -2.74 7.22
C ARG A 114 10.16 -3.99 6.36
N GLY A 115 10.38 -3.74 5.06
CA GLY A 115 10.98 -4.72 4.16
C GLY A 115 12.47 -4.85 4.43
N GLU A 116 13.04 -6.01 4.13
CA GLU A 116 14.45 -6.30 4.27
C GLU A 116 15.23 -5.86 3.02
N ASP A 117 16.50 -5.49 3.25
CA ASP A 117 17.46 -5.23 2.18
C ASP A 117 17.79 -6.52 1.41
N ALA A 118 18.03 -6.41 0.12
CA ALA A 118 18.67 -7.49 -0.63
C ALA A 118 20.12 -7.66 -0.21
N ARG A 119 20.65 -8.87 -0.42
CA ARG A 119 22.03 -9.18 -0.06
C ARG A 119 23.02 -8.57 -1.05
N ASP A 120 24.14 -8.09 -0.51
CA ASP A 120 25.27 -7.65 -1.31
C ASP A 120 25.88 -8.85 -2.05
N VAL A 121 26.45 -8.59 -3.22
CA VAL A 121 27.00 -9.61 -4.15
C VAL A 121 28.50 -9.43 -4.31
N ALA A 122 29.20 -10.52 -4.66
CA ALA A 122 30.61 -10.50 -5.04
C ALA A 122 31.53 -9.93 -3.93
N LEU A 123 32.40 -8.96 -4.26
CA LEU A 123 33.34 -8.40 -3.28
C LEU A 123 32.65 -7.62 -2.16
N TYR A 124 31.41 -7.14 -2.36
CA TYR A 124 30.62 -6.58 -1.25
C TYR A 124 29.98 -7.64 -0.37
N GLY A 125 29.59 -8.79 -0.93
CA GLY A 125 29.03 -9.93 -0.18
C GLY A 125 30.08 -10.78 0.55
N GLY A 126 31.31 -10.27 0.77
CA GLY A 126 32.38 -11.02 1.41
C GLY A 126 32.86 -12.25 0.62
N GLY A 127 32.48 -12.39 -0.66
CA GLY A 127 32.84 -13.51 -1.53
C GLY A 127 32.03 -14.79 -1.32
N ILE A 128 30.93 -14.77 -0.56
CA ILE A 128 30.04 -15.91 -0.38
C ILE A 128 29.13 -16.01 -1.61
N LEU A 129 29.34 -17.02 -2.46
CA LEU A 129 28.58 -17.15 -3.71
C LEU A 129 27.16 -17.69 -3.52
N ALA A 130 26.85 -18.26 -2.34
CA ALA A 130 25.60 -18.98 -2.09
C ALA A 130 24.39 -18.05 -1.87
N ASP A 131 24.65 -16.80 -1.48
CA ASP A 131 23.62 -15.79 -1.23
C ASP A 131 23.64 -14.64 -2.25
N ASP A 132 24.51 -14.73 -3.25
CA ASP A 132 24.57 -13.82 -4.39
C ASP A 132 23.22 -13.78 -5.15
N GLY A 133 22.72 -12.57 -5.35
CA GLY A 133 21.47 -12.30 -6.07
C GLY A 133 20.19 -12.58 -5.29
N MET A 134 20.28 -12.91 -4.00
CA MET A 134 19.11 -13.09 -3.14
C MET A 134 18.37 -11.75 -2.95
N PRO A 135 17.04 -11.73 -3.17
CA PRO A 135 16.23 -10.53 -2.95
C PRO A 135 16.00 -10.27 -1.47
N GLY A 136 15.62 -9.03 -1.15
CA GLY A 136 15.11 -8.68 0.18
C GLY A 136 13.71 -9.21 0.39
N ALA A 137 13.43 -9.73 1.59
CA ALA A 137 12.08 -10.17 1.96
C ALA A 137 11.17 -8.95 2.22
N GLY A 138 9.90 -9.02 1.85
CA GLY A 138 8.93 -7.96 2.20
C GLY A 138 8.72 -7.86 3.71
N GLY A 139 8.13 -6.77 4.20
CA GLY A 139 7.63 -6.71 5.57
C GLY A 139 6.36 -7.55 5.74
N PRO A 140 5.81 -7.65 6.96
CA PRO A 140 4.47 -8.20 7.19
C PRO A 140 3.42 -7.52 6.29
N GLY A 141 2.76 -8.25 5.40
CA GLY A 141 1.83 -7.67 4.42
C GLY A 141 2.47 -7.03 3.18
N GLY A 142 3.80 -6.95 3.11
CA GLY A 142 4.56 -6.47 1.95
C GLY A 142 5.14 -7.61 1.12
N PHE A 143 5.61 -7.31 -0.10
CA PHE A 143 6.05 -8.32 -1.07
C PHE A 143 7.57 -8.38 -1.23
N ASP A 144 8.11 -9.55 -1.57
CA ASP A 144 9.55 -9.75 -1.71
C ASP A 144 10.12 -9.07 -2.97
N GLY A 145 11.42 -8.76 -2.95
CA GLY A 145 12.14 -8.26 -4.11
C GLY A 145 12.38 -9.34 -5.19
N GLY A 146 12.86 -8.88 -6.34
CA GLY A 146 13.20 -9.72 -7.49
C GLY A 146 14.61 -10.27 -7.38
N ARG A 147 14.78 -11.57 -7.63
CA ARG A 147 16.11 -12.20 -7.67
C ARG A 147 16.98 -11.57 -8.76
N GLY A 148 18.26 -11.39 -8.46
CA GLY A 148 19.25 -11.03 -9.47
C GLY A 148 19.43 -12.14 -10.51
N GLY A 149 19.73 -11.76 -11.75
CA GLY A 149 19.97 -12.71 -12.83
C GLY A 149 21.15 -13.63 -12.55
N SER A 150 21.09 -14.87 -13.02
CA SER A 150 22.17 -15.83 -12.75
C SER A 150 23.42 -15.49 -13.53
N LYS A 151 24.60 -15.89 -13.04
CA LYS A 151 25.83 -15.76 -13.80
C LYS A 151 25.83 -16.68 -15.03
N ASP A 152 26.37 -16.20 -16.15
CA ASP A 152 26.53 -17.00 -17.37
C ASP A 152 27.70 -16.49 -18.22
N ASP A 153 28.71 -17.34 -18.44
CA ASP A 153 29.89 -17.00 -19.25
C ASP A 153 29.55 -16.72 -20.73
N GLN A 154 28.40 -17.20 -21.19
CA GLN A 154 27.90 -17.03 -22.56
C GLN A 154 26.89 -15.87 -22.70
N TYR A 155 26.57 -15.17 -21.61
CA TYR A 155 25.58 -14.09 -21.57
C TYR A 155 24.23 -14.44 -22.23
N ARG A 156 23.78 -15.68 -22.08
CA ARG A 156 22.47 -16.10 -22.59
C ARG A 156 21.38 -15.31 -21.91
N ALA A 157 20.56 -14.64 -22.72
CA ALA A 157 19.63 -13.61 -22.25
C ALA A 157 18.62 -14.16 -21.23
N GLU A 158 18.17 -15.39 -21.44
CA GLU A 158 17.24 -16.13 -20.60
C GLU A 158 17.83 -16.53 -19.24
N VAL A 159 19.15 -16.61 -19.11
CA VAL A 159 19.85 -16.99 -17.86
C VAL A 159 20.19 -15.77 -17.01
N ILE A 160 20.69 -14.72 -17.66
CA ILE A 160 21.20 -13.53 -16.97
C ILE A 160 20.11 -12.51 -16.68
N LYS A 161 18.87 -12.69 -17.16
CA LYS A 161 17.77 -11.77 -16.88
C LYS A 161 17.45 -11.73 -15.39
N GLY A 162 17.28 -10.53 -14.84
CA GLY A 162 16.81 -10.33 -13.47
C GLY A 162 15.32 -10.63 -13.35
N ALA A 163 14.90 -11.15 -12.20
CA ALA A 163 13.49 -11.34 -11.92
C ALA A 163 12.83 -10.02 -11.51
N ALA A 164 11.53 -9.88 -11.82
CA ALA A 164 10.74 -8.78 -11.30
C ALA A 164 10.52 -8.93 -9.80
N GLY A 165 10.42 -7.80 -9.09
CA GLY A 165 9.93 -7.75 -7.72
C GLY A 165 8.50 -8.23 -7.64
N GLN A 166 8.15 -8.84 -6.51
CA GLN A 166 6.81 -9.34 -6.29
C GLN A 166 5.86 -8.20 -5.87
N GLY A 167 4.57 -8.49 -5.95
CA GLY A 167 3.51 -7.58 -5.57
C GLY A 167 2.96 -6.75 -6.73
N PRO A 168 1.85 -6.04 -6.52
CA PRO A 168 1.15 -5.42 -7.62
C PRO A 168 1.85 -4.24 -8.28
N GLY A 169 2.73 -3.56 -7.56
CA GLY A 169 3.64 -2.56 -8.08
C GLY A 169 5.04 -3.11 -8.33
N GLY A 170 5.22 -4.43 -8.40
CA GLY A 170 6.52 -5.09 -8.52
C GLY A 170 7.42 -4.45 -9.58
N GLY A 171 8.63 -4.08 -9.16
CA GLY A 171 9.61 -3.48 -10.04
C GLY A 171 10.08 -4.47 -11.11
N PRO A 172 10.18 -4.10 -12.39
CA PRO A 172 10.60 -5.02 -13.44
C PRO A 172 12.06 -5.44 -13.23
N GLY A 173 12.38 -6.69 -13.56
CA GLY A 173 13.76 -7.17 -13.52
C GLY A 173 14.57 -6.64 -14.70
N GLY A 174 15.89 -6.59 -14.51
CA GLY A 174 16.82 -6.18 -15.54
C GLY A 174 16.74 -7.11 -16.75
N VAL A 175 16.75 -6.55 -17.96
CA VAL A 175 16.79 -7.29 -19.22
C VAL A 175 18.10 -7.01 -19.97
N PRO A 176 18.73 -8.05 -20.55
CA PRO A 176 19.95 -7.89 -21.32
C PRO A 176 19.69 -7.14 -22.65
N THR A 177 20.64 -6.30 -23.07
CA THR A 177 20.57 -5.54 -24.34
C THR A 177 21.78 -5.82 -25.23
N SER A 178 21.63 -5.63 -26.55
CA SER A 178 22.62 -6.00 -27.57
C SER A 178 23.93 -5.20 -27.54
N GLN A 179 24.04 -4.16 -26.71
CA GLN A 179 25.27 -3.38 -26.59
C GLN A 179 26.39 -4.15 -25.87
N PHE A 180 26.08 -5.29 -25.24
CA PHE A 180 27.05 -6.20 -24.61
C PHE A 180 27.43 -7.41 -25.48
N GLY A 181 27.13 -7.41 -26.78
CA GLY A 181 27.47 -8.53 -27.68
C GLY A 181 26.53 -9.74 -27.58
N ILE A 182 25.32 -9.52 -27.05
CA ILE A 182 24.27 -10.54 -26.87
C ILE A 182 23.40 -10.59 -28.15
N PRO A 183 23.29 -11.72 -28.87
CA PRO A 183 22.46 -11.80 -30.08
C PRO A 183 20.95 -11.79 -29.74
N GLY A 184 20.14 -10.92 -30.37
CA GLY A 184 18.67 -11.11 -30.42
C GLY A 184 17.69 -9.94 -30.25
N SER A 185 18.08 -8.68 -29.97
CA SER A 185 17.10 -7.56 -29.99
C SER A 185 17.76 -6.17 -30.14
N ALA A 186 17.07 -5.23 -30.79
CA ALA A 186 17.60 -4.05 -31.49
C ALA A 186 18.20 -2.86 -30.66
N ILE A 187 19.41 -2.45 -31.11
CA ILE A 187 20.00 -1.11 -31.36
C ILE A 187 20.05 -0.03 -30.25
N CYS A 188 21.29 0.33 -29.84
CA CYS A 188 21.91 1.67 -29.97
C CYS A 188 23.47 1.61 -29.80
N THR A 189 24.26 2.02 -30.81
CA THR A 189 25.75 2.20 -30.77
C THR A 189 26.23 3.23 -31.82
N PRO A 190 27.44 3.84 -31.72
CA PRO A 190 28.54 3.54 -30.79
C PRO A 190 28.98 4.69 -29.88
N MET A 191 29.64 4.25 -28.82
CA MET A 191 30.22 5.00 -27.72
C MET A 191 31.35 5.94 -28.17
N THR A 192 31.21 7.22 -27.84
CA THR A 192 32.31 7.99 -27.28
C THR A 192 31.78 8.72 -26.04
N SER A 193 31.95 8.07 -24.88
CA SER A 193 31.83 8.70 -23.55
C SER A 193 30.49 9.41 -23.22
N ALA A 194 29.42 8.65 -22.95
CA ALA A 194 28.31 9.12 -22.12
C ALA A 194 27.39 7.98 -21.65
N TYR A 195 27.02 8.05 -20.38
CA TYR A 195 26.05 7.23 -19.66
C TYR A 195 24.73 7.07 -20.43
N THR A 196 24.38 5.84 -20.80
CA THR A 196 23.07 5.48 -21.37
C THR A 196 22.48 4.34 -20.55
N SER A 197 21.33 4.59 -19.94
CA SER A 197 20.65 3.71 -18.99
C SER A 197 19.76 2.70 -19.72
N TYR A 198 20.33 1.55 -20.03
CA TYR A 198 19.56 0.41 -20.51
C TYR A 198 18.78 -0.24 -19.35
N PRO A 199 17.71 -0.99 -19.63
CA PRO A 199 16.95 -1.73 -18.63
C PRO A 199 17.73 -2.91 -18.02
N VAL A 200 19.06 -2.84 -17.92
CA VAL A 200 19.95 -3.85 -17.32
C VAL A 200 19.89 -3.85 -15.78
N HIS A 201 19.43 -2.74 -15.20
CA HIS A 201 19.14 -2.61 -13.78
C HIS A 201 17.71 -3.03 -13.46
N GLY A 202 17.49 -3.48 -12.23
CA GLY A 202 16.13 -3.63 -11.72
C GLY A 202 15.41 -2.28 -11.65
N GLY A 203 14.11 -2.29 -11.91
CA GLY A 203 13.23 -1.15 -11.66
C GLY A 203 12.70 -1.14 -10.22
N GLY A 204 12.45 0.03 -9.65
CA GLY A 204 11.89 0.16 -8.30
C GLY A 204 10.46 -0.33 -8.20
N GLY A 205 10.07 -0.80 -7.01
CA GLY A 205 8.69 -1.14 -6.70
C GLY A 205 7.81 0.12 -6.64
N GLY A 206 6.61 0.09 -7.22
CA GLY A 206 5.58 1.11 -7.09
C GLY A 206 4.67 0.87 -5.88
N TYR A 207 3.97 1.91 -5.42
CA TYR A 207 2.86 1.83 -4.47
C TYR A 207 1.95 3.07 -4.60
N ALA A 208 1.88 3.96 -3.61
CA ALA A 208 1.07 5.18 -3.66
C ALA A 208 1.34 6.04 -4.90
N LYS A 209 2.54 5.90 -5.45
CA LYS A 209 3.01 6.47 -6.70
C LYS A 209 3.63 5.35 -7.53
N PRO A 210 3.66 5.50 -8.88
CA PRO A 210 4.54 4.65 -9.67
C PRO A 210 5.99 4.86 -9.19
N ALA A 211 6.86 3.88 -9.41
CA ALA A 211 8.29 4.11 -9.25
C ALA A 211 8.78 5.17 -10.27
N TYR A 212 9.93 5.78 -9.96
CA TYR A 212 10.51 6.84 -10.79
C TYR A 212 10.64 6.37 -12.24
N ARG A 213 10.15 7.20 -13.16
CA ARG A 213 10.25 6.97 -14.60
C ARG A 213 11.46 7.72 -15.14
N TYR A 214 12.56 7.02 -15.39
CA TYR A 214 13.64 7.62 -16.18
C TYR A 214 13.27 7.59 -17.67
N GLY A 215 13.23 8.77 -18.31
CA GLY A 215 13.10 8.88 -19.76
C GLY A 215 14.43 8.51 -20.43
N ALA A 216 14.39 7.66 -21.46
CA ALA A 216 15.55 7.35 -22.30
C ALA A 216 16.02 8.62 -23.04
N GLN A 217 16.74 9.51 -22.38
CA GLN A 217 17.00 10.87 -22.87
C GLN A 217 18.13 10.98 -23.90
N TYR A 218 18.76 9.88 -24.33
CA TYR A 218 19.95 9.95 -25.19
C TYR A 218 19.90 9.14 -26.50
N CYS A 219 18.74 8.58 -26.86
CA CYS A 219 18.61 7.82 -28.11
C CYS A 219 17.44 8.34 -28.99
N GLY A 220 17.62 9.53 -29.58
CA GLY A 220 16.76 10.03 -30.67
C GLY A 220 15.32 10.44 -30.28
N PRO A 221 14.52 10.93 -31.25
CA PRO A 221 13.19 11.47 -30.97
C PRO A 221 12.26 10.41 -30.36
N LEU A 222 11.62 10.80 -29.26
CA LEU A 222 10.90 10.00 -28.25
C LEU A 222 9.64 9.24 -28.73
N THR A 223 9.49 8.96 -30.03
CA THR A 223 8.24 8.38 -30.56
C THR A 223 8.19 6.86 -30.55
N ASN A 224 9.30 6.14 -30.28
CA ASN A 224 9.37 4.67 -30.43
C ASN A 224 10.21 3.93 -29.37
N VAL A 225 10.46 4.48 -28.18
CA VAL A 225 10.89 3.65 -27.04
C VAL A 225 9.66 2.94 -26.49
N GLY A 226 9.65 1.60 -26.52
CA GLY A 226 8.56 0.75 -26.03
C GLY A 226 8.14 1.06 -24.58
N PRO A 227 7.05 0.44 -24.08
CA PRO A 227 6.48 0.78 -22.77
C PRO A 227 7.55 0.71 -21.67
N LEU A 228 7.84 1.88 -21.08
CA LEU A 228 8.84 2.05 -20.03
C LEU A 228 8.58 1.10 -18.85
N PHE A 229 9.64 0.43 -18.39
CA PHE A 229 9.60 -0.62 -17.37
C PHE A 229 9.77 0.00 -15.96
N TYR A 230 8.67 0.20 -15.22
CA TYR A 230 8.68 0.60 -13.81
C TYR A 230 7.50 -0.02 -13.04
N GLY A 231 7.61 -0.09 -11.72
CA GLY A 231 6.52 -0.52 -10.84
C GLY A 231 5.35 0.47 -10.91
N LYS A 232 4.14 -0.02 -11.21
CA LYS A 232 2.93 0.81 -11.27
C LYS A 232 2.45 1.17 -9.86
N SER A 233 1.71 2.27 -9.74
CA SER A 233 1.03 2.59 -8.50
C SER A 233 -0.08 1.58 -8.21
N TYR A 234 -0.41 1.38 -6.94
CA TYR A 234 -1.57 0.62 -6.48
C TYR A 234 -1.87 0.97 -5.01
N GLY A 235 -2.97 0.41 -4.51
CA GLY A 235 -3.42 0.57 -3.14
C GLY A 235 -4.18 1.89 -2.93
N SER A 236 -5.30 1.81 -2.21
CA SER A 236 -6.19 2.95 -2.01
C SER A 236 -5.65 3.95 -0.98
N GLU A 237 -5.95 5.24 -1.17
CA GLU A 237 -5.77 6.30 -0.16
C GLU A 237 -6.56 6.05 1.14
N LEU A 238 -7.56 5.17 1.09
CA LEU A 238 -8.30 4.70 2.26
C LEU A 238 -7.52 3.65 3.06
N LEU A 239 -6.47 3.06 2.48
CA LEU A 239 -5.79 1.88 3.02
C LEU A 239 -6.79 0.75 3.36
N GLN A 240 -7.75 0.57 2.45
CA GLN A 240 -8.75 -0.49 2.44
C GLN A 240 -8.87 -1.08 1.03
N PRO A 241 -8.61 -2.39 0.83
CA PRO A 241 -7.99 -3.29 1.81
C PRO A 241 -6.59 -2.80 2.20
N LEU A 242 -6.13 -3.19 3.39
CA LEU A 242 -4.78 -2.90 3.84
C LEU A 242 -3.80 -3.81 3.10
N ILE A 243 -2.80 -3.24 2.44
CA ILE A 243 -1.81 -3.97 1.64
C ILE A 243 -0.47 -3.23 1.75
N GLY A 244 0.63 -3.97 1.91
CA GLY A 244 1.98 -3.42 2.01
C GLY A 244 2.56 -3.01 0.67
N GLY A 245 3.84 -2.65 0.67
CA GLY A 245 4.62 -2.24 -0.47
C GLY A 245 5.08 -3.41 -1.34
N SER A 246 5.42 -3.12 -2.59
CA SER A 246 5.92 -4.10 -3.57
C SER A 246 7.44 -4.13 -3.59
N GLY A 247 8.02 -5.28 -3.95
CA GLY A 247 9.46 -5.43 -4.07
C GLY A 247 10.04 -4.73 -5.31
N GLY A 248 11.31 -4.37 -5.23
CA GLY A 248 12.10 -3.89 -6.39
C GLY A 248 12.58 -5.04 -7.27
N GLY A 249 12.86 -4.77 -8.54
CA GLY A 249 13.41 -5.77 -9.47
C GLY A 249 14.89 -6.06 -9.22
N GLY A 250 15.32 -7.28 -9.59
CA GLY A 250 16.74 -7.65 -9.59
C GLY A 250 17.46 -7.20 -10.86
N GLY A 251 18.77 -6.93 -10.78
CA GLY A 251 19.60 -6.61 -11.93
C GLY A 251 20.02 -7.85 -12.73
N ILE A 252 20.57 -7.66 -13.94
CA ILE A 252 21.08 -8.77 -14.76
C ILE A 252 22.35 -9.41 -14.17
N GLY A 253 22.58 -10.69 -14.48
CA GLY A 253 23.81 -11.40 -14.15
C GLY A 253 25.02 -11.01 -15.00
N GLY A 254 26.21 -11.17 -14.44
CA GLY A 254 27.49 -11.06 -15.15
C GLY A 254 28.02 -12.44 -15.56
N THR A 255 29.26 -12.52 -16.05
CA THR A 255 29.89 -13.84 -16.32
C THR A 255 30.32 -14.54 -15.03
N ARG A 256 30.78 -13.79 -14.02
CA ARG A 256 31.35 -14.38 -12.80
C ARG A 256 30.41 -14.40 -11.61
N PHE A 257 29.48 -13.45 -11.55
CA PHE A 257 28.59 -13.25 -10.42
C PHE A 257 27.16 -12.97 -10.89
N SER A 258 26.20 -13.36 -10.06
CA SER A 258 24.80 -13.01 -10.28
C SER A 258 24.60 -11.48 -10.27
N GLY A 259 23.46 -11.03 -10.77
CA GLY A 259 22.97 -9.68 -10.54
C GLY A 259 22.62 -9.49 -9.08
N VAL A 260 22.49 -8.24 -8.64
CA VAL A 260 21.98 -7.96 -7.29
C VAL A 260 20.47 -8.14 -7.27
N GLY A 261 19.94 -8.75 -6.20
CA GLY A 261 18.51 -8.77 -5.93
C GLY A 261 17.94 -7.37 -5.64
N GLY A 262 16.64 -7.22 -5.85
CA GLY A 262 15.89 -6.04 -5.43
C GLY A 262 15.46 -6.12 -3.96
N GLY A 263 15.28 -4.96 -3.32
CA GLY A 263 14.83 -4.86 -1.93
C GLY A 263 13.35 -5.23 -1.75
N GLY A 264 13.00 -5.68 -0.54
CA GLY A 264 11.63 -6.06 -0.20
C GLY A 264 10.72 -4.85 0.00
N GLY A 265 9.43 -4.98 -0.31
CA GLY A 265 8.43 -3.94 -0.05
C GLY A 265 8.12 -3.81 1.44
N GLY A 266 7.88 -2.57 1.89
CA GLY A 266 7.52 -2.28 3.28
C GLY A 266 6.23 -2.98 3.70
N GLY A 267 6.10 -3.32 4.97
CA GLY A 267 4.92 -3.99 5.50
C GLY A 267 3.71 -3.07 5.64
N ALA A 268 2.58 -3.63 6.05
CA ALA A 268 1.36 -2.89 6.30
C ALA A 268 0.85 -3.13 7.71
N ILE A 269 0.48 -2.03 8.37
CA ILE A 269 -0.04 -2.05 9.74
C ILE A 269 -1.27 -1.16 9.88
N LEU A 270 -2.29 -1.71 10.54
CA LEU A 270 -3.40 -0.98 11.11
C LEU A 270 -3.32 -1.04 12.63
N ILE A 271 -3.43 0.10 13.29
CA ILE A 271 -3.66 0.19 14.73
C ILE A 271 -5.00 0.87 14.96
N ALA A 272 -5.94 0.15 15.54
CA ALA A 272 -7.23 0.68 15.92
C ALA A 272 -7.39 0.70 17.44
N ALA A 273 -7.78 1.84 18.01
CA ALA A 273 -7.95 2.00 19.44
C ALA A 273 -9.29 2.65 19.79
N ASP A 274 -10.01 2.10 20.77
CA ASP A 274 -11.22 2.78 21.26
C ASP A 274 -10.87 4.10 21.96
N GLY A 275 -9.66 4.19 22.52
CA GLY A 275 -9.14 5.37 23.21
C GLY A 275 -8.23 6.24 22.35
N THR A 276 -7.09 6.62 22.94
CA THR A 276 -6.09 7.48 22.30
C THR A 276 -4.91 6.66 21.78
N ILE A 277 -4.47 6.94 20.55
CA ILE A 277 -3.15 6.55 20.05
C ILE A 277 -2.20 7.73 20.25
N THR A 278 -1.14 7.52 21.03
CA THR A 278 -0.06 8.49 21.24
C THR A 278 1.26 7.95 20.69
N ILE A 279 1.80 8.63 19.68
CA ILE A 279 3.17 8.41 19.21
C ILE A 279 4.07 9.43 19.93
N ALA A 280 4.73 9.00 21.01
CA ALA A 280 5.57 9.90 21.80
C ALA A 280 6.78 10.40 20.99
N GLY A 281 7.44 11.47 21.42
CA GLY A 281 8.48 12.13 20.63
C GLY A 281 9.68 11.25 20.23
N THR A 282 9.98 10.20 21.01
CA THR A 282 10.98 9.19 20.67
C THR A 282 10.42 8.01 19.89
N GLY A 283 9.10 7.88 19.85
CA GLY A 283 8.41 6.74 19.26
C GLY A 283 8.35 6.80 17.74
N SER A 284 8.29 5.62 17.12
CA SER A 284 8.13 5.51 15.67
C SER A 284 7.34 4.29 15.23
N ILE A 285 6.68 4.42 14.08
CA ILE A 285 6.16 3.30 13.29
C ILE A 285 6.85 3.37 11.94
N ASP A 286 7.53 2.28 11.55
CA ASP A 286 8.32 2.22 10.34
C ASP A 286 7.86 1.09 9.41
N ALA A 287 7.39 1.48 8.24
CA ALA A 287 6.93 0.64 7.16
C ALA A 287 7.74 0.89 5.87
N SER A 288 9.00 1.28 5.99
CA SER A 288 9.87 1.51 4.84
C SER A 288 10.13 0.23 4.03
N GLY A 289 10.31 0.38 2.72
CA GLY A 289 10.84 -0.67 1.86
C GLY A 289 12.35 -0.86 2.08
N GLY A 290 12.82 -2.07 1.80
CA GLY A 290 14.23 -2.43 1.87
C GLY A 290 15.02 -1.95 0.65
N ASP A 291 16.31 -1.77 0.86
CA ASP A 291 17.26 -1.35 -0.17
C ASP A 291 17.70 -2.54 -1.05
N ALA A 292 18.14 -2.27 -2.27
CA ALA A 292 18.91 -3.25 -3.03
C ALA A 292 20.32 -3.42 -2.44
N GLY A 293 20.89 -4.61 -2.61
CA GLY A 293 22.28 -4.88 -2.28
C GLY A 293 23.26 -4.19 -3.24
N GLY A 294 24.53 -4.17 -2.86
CA GLY A 294 25.63 -3.67 -3.68
C GLY A 294 26.28 -4.77 -4.50
N THR A 295 27.05 -4.37 -5.51
CA THR A 295 28.00 -5.26 -6.18
C THR A 295 29.33 -4.54 -6.47
N ALA A 296 30.43 -5.27 -6.42
CA ALA A 296 31.77 -4.78 -6.76
C ALA A 296 32.68 -5.91 -7.27
N GLY A 297 33.58 -5.57 -8.19
CA GLY A 297 34.55 -6.50 -8.80
C GLY A 297 34.47 -6.54 -10.33
N GLU A 298 35.34 -7.34 -10.95
CA GLU A 298 35.35 -7.54 -12.41
C GLU A 298 34.25 -8.53 -12.84
N ASN A 299 33.58 -8.20 -13.95
CA ASN A 299 32.54 -9.03 -14.57
C ASN A 299 31.38 -9.42 -13.64
N VAL A 300 31.04 -8.51 -12.72
CA VAL A 300 29.85 -8.62 -11.88
C VAL A 300 28.57 -8.33 -12.66
N GLY A 301 27.45 -8.82 -12.15
CA GLY A 301 26.13 -8.40 -12.61
C GLY A 301 25.79 -6.96 -12.22
N PHE A 302 24.57 -6.56 -12.55
CA PHE A 302 24.08 -5.20 -12.40
C PHE A 302 23.23 -5.05 -11.14
N TYR A 303 23.02 -3.80 -10.72
CA TYR A 303 22.27 -3.46 -9.52
C TYR A 303 20.77 -3.80 -9.64
N GLY A 304 20.20 -4.25 -8.52
CA GLY A 304 18.77 -4.27 -8.29
C GLY A 304 18.27 -2.89 -7.84
N ALA A 305 16.97 -2.84 -7.53
CA ALA A 305 16.29 -1.63 -7.08
C ALA A 305 15.61 -1.82 -5.73
N GLY A 306 15.33 -0.71 -5.04
CA GLY A 306 14.65 -0.72 -3.74
C GLY A 306 13.16 -1.10 -3.85
N GLY A 307 12.64 -1.72 -2.79
CA GLY A 307 11.22 -1.99 -2.63
C GLY A 307 10.45 -0.72 -2.24
N SER A 308 9.15 -0.63 -2.57
CA SER A 308 8.35 0.52 -2.19
C SER A 308 8.09 0.57 -0.68
N GLY A 309 7.76 1.76 -0.17
CA GLY A 309 7.21 1.91 1.18
C GLY A 309 5.87 1.19 1.32
N GLY A 310 5.52 0.90 2.57
CA GLY A 310 4.33 0.18 2.96
C GLY A 310 3.17 1.06 3.40
N ALA A 311 2.32 0.54 4.29
CA ALA A 311 1.09 1.19 4.70
C ALA A 311 0.98 1.34 6.22
N ILE A 312 0.67 2.55 6.69
CA ILE A 312 0.37 2.83 8.10
C ILE A 312 -1.04 3.43 8.19
N ARG A 313 -1.97 2.72 8.82
CA ARG A 313 -3.34 3.20 9.08
C ARG A 313 -3.60 3.26 10.58
N LEU A 314 -3.85 4.44 11.12
CA LEU A 314 -4.21 4.63 12.53
C LEU A 314 -5.68 5.06 12.62
N VAL A 315 -6.46 4.37 13.46
CA VAL A 315 -7.89 4.66 13.68
C VAL A 315 -8.16 4.76 15.17
N ALA A 316 -8.60 5.91 15.68
CA ALA A 316 -8.84 6.06 17.11
C ALA A 316 -9.83 7.16 17.48
N THR A 317 -10.31 7.18 18.71
CA THR A 317 -11.06 8.35 19.22
C THR A 317 -10.17 9.60 19.21
N SER A 318 -8.90 9.46 19.59
CA SER A 318 -7.91 10.54 19.44
C SER A 318 -6.55 10.06 18.97
N ILE A 319 -5.89 10.84 18.10
CA ILE A 319 -4.51 10.60 17.67
C ILE A 319 -3.66 11.83 18.01
N THR A 320 -2.61 11.61 18.80
CA THR A 320 -1.75 12.68 19.34
C THR A 320 -0.26 12.31 19.30
N GLY A 321 0.61 13.29 19.53
CA GLY A 321 2.04 13.07 19.72
C GLY A 321 2.93 13.68 18.64
N THR A 322 4.24 13.50 18.82
CA THR A 322 5.30 14.15 18.03
C THR A 322 6.32 13.17 17.46
N GLY A 323 6.12 11.86 17.65
CA GLY A 323 6.98 10.82 17.09
C GLY A 323 6.80 10.62 15.59
N LYS A 324 7.52 9.65 15.01
CA LYS A 324 7.69 9.53 13.56
C LYS A 324 6.80 8.47 12.93
N LEU A 325 6.25 8.75 11.76
CA LEU A 325 5.62 7.74 10.90
C LEU A 325 6.38 7.67 9.57
N VAL A 326 6.93 6.50 9.25
CA VAL A 326 7.85 6.35 8.11
C VAL A 326 7.31 5.28 7.17
N ALA A 327 7.16 5.63 5.90
CA ALA A 327 6.72 4.72 4.84
C ALA A 327 7.52 5.01 3.56
N ASP A 328 8.84 5.12 3.67
CA ASP A 328 9.71 5.44 2.54
C ASP A 328 9.91 4.25 1.61
N GLY A 329 10.10 4.55 0.32
CA GLY A 329 10.65 3.57 -0.60
C GLY A 329 12.14 3.34 -0.35
N GLY A 330 12.56 2.09 -0.43
CA GLY A 330 13.94 1.68 -0.38
C GLY A 330 14.77 2.22 -1.53
N CYS A 331 16.07 2.12 -1.38
CA CYS A 331 17.08 2.70 -2.23
C CYS A 331 17.81 1.63 -3.03
N MET A 332 18.74 2.06 -3.88
CA MET A 332 19.77 1.18 -4.43
C MET A 332 21.09 1.32 -3.66
N HIS A 333 21.98 0.35 -3.86
CA HIS A 333 23.38 0.44 -3.50
C HIS A 333 24.22 0.42 -4.80
N ALA A 334 24.48 1.61 -5.34
CA ALA A 334 25.21 1.79 -6.59
C ALA A 334 26.52 2.55 -6.33
N ASN A 335 27.48 2.46 -7.27
CA ASN A 335 28.75 3.21 -7.28
C ASN A 335 29.56 3.23 -5.97
N SER A 336 29.43 2.20 -5.12
CA SER A 336 30.06 2.10 -3.81
C SER A 336 29.47 2.98 -2.71
N GLN A 337 28.22 3.44 -2.89
CA GLN A 337 27.49 4.17 -1.87
C GLN A 337 26.11 3.54 -1.64
N ARG A 338 25.81 3.22 -0.37
CA ARG A 338 24.46 2.81 0.02
C ARG A 338 23.50 3.99 -0.09
N ARG A 339 22.22 3.66 -0.23
CA ARG A 339 21.09 4.60 -0.18
C ARG A 339 21.08 5.65 -1.29
N GLN A 340 21.26 5.22 -2.53
CA GLN A 340 21.09 6.09 -3.71
C GLN A 340 19.69 5.99 -4.31
N GLY A 341 19.21 7.07 -4.92
CA GLY A 341 17.95 7.09 -5.69
C GLY A 341 16.70 6.67 -4.91
N CYS A 342 16.63 6.95 -3.61
CA CYS A 342 15.55 6.51 -2.72
C CYS A 342 14.21 7.20 -2.97
N GLY A 343 13.13 6.63 -2.41
CA GLY A 343 11.88 7.33 -2.10
C GLY A 343 11.28 8.10 -3.27
N SER A 344 10.91 7.41 -4.35
CA SER A 344 10.34 8.07 -5.51
C SER A 344 8.93 8.61 -5.25
N ASP A 345 8.66 9.83 -5.72
CA ASP A 345 7.31 10.43 -5.81
C ASP A 345 6.59 10.10 -7.14
N GLY A 346 7.18 9.22 -7.95
CA GLY A 346 6.74 8.85 -9.30
C GLY A 346 7.22 9.77 -10.42
N THR A 347 7.77 10.93 -10.10
CA THR A 347 8.31 11.91 -11.05
C THR A 347 9.79 12.24 -10.84
N HIS A 348 10.32 11.98 -9.65
CA HIS A 348 11.73 12.18 -9.29
C HIS A 348 12.20 11.08 -8.31
N SER A 349 13.52 10.91 -8.21
CA SER A 349 14.20 10.19 -7.12
C SER A 349 15.15 11.15 -6.39
N SER A 350 15.48 10.88 -5.13
CA SER A 350 16.26 11.81 -4.28
C SER A 350 17.72 12.02 -4.70
N ASN A 351 18.21 11.38 -5.77
CA ASN A 351 19.56 11.57 -6.29
C ASN A 351 19.58 11.56 -7.84
N ILE A 352 19.45 12.76 -8.44
CA ILE A 352 19.38 13.00 -9.89
C ILE A 352 20.70 12.70 -10.64
N TRP A 353 21.85 12.69 -9.95
CA TRP A 353 23.16 12.58 -10.62
C TRP A 353 23.51 11.15 -11.06
N VAL A 354 22.78 10.15 -10.58
CA VAL A 354 22.98 8.74 -10.94
C VAL A 354 21.93 8.39 -11.99
N VAL A 355 22.28 8.58 -13.27
CA VAL A 355 21.35 8.42 -14.40
C VAL A 355 20.93 6.96 -14.60
N GLY A 356 19.62 6.69 -14.59
CA GLY A 356 19.06 5.37 -14.94
C GLY A 356 18.65 4.44 -13.81
N PHE A 357 18.68 4.91 -12.57
CA PHE A 357 18.44 4.04 -11.42
C PHE A 357 17.16 4.41 -10.67
N ASN A 358 16.40 3.39 -10.27
CA ASN A 358 15.07 3.55 -9.69
C ASN A 358 15.05 2.99 -8.26
N GLY A 359 14.88 3.83 -7.25
CA GLY A 359 14.46 3.35 -5.91
C GLY A 359 12.97 3.07 -5.88
N GLY A 360 12.52 2.48 -4.77
CA GLY A 360 11.12 2.23 -4.52
C GLY A 360 10.32 3.52 -4.38
N ALA A 361 9.05 3.47 -4.77
CA ALA A 361 8.09 4.53 -4.52
C ALA A 361 7.74 4.63 -3.03
N VAL A 362 7.27 5.80 -2.61
CA VAL A 362 6.76 6.01 -1.26
C VAL A 362 5.49 5.20 -0.96
N GLY A 363 5.32 4.92 0.33
CA GLY A 363 4.18 4.27 0.98
C GLY A 363 2.95 5.18 1.14
N ARG A 364 1.95 4.72 1.92
CA ARG A 364 0.79 5.52 2.33
C ARG A 364 0.68 5.56 3.85
N ILE A 365 0.31 6.73 4.37
CA ILE A 365 -0.01 6.94 5.78
C ILE A 365 -1.40 7.55 5.87
N ARG A 366 -2.28 6.99 6.70
CA ARG A 366 -3.64 7.47 6.93
C ARG A 366 -3.96 7.54 8.41
N LEU A 367 -4.44 8.69 8.86
CA LEU A 367 -4.80 8.95 10.25
C LEU A 367 -6.30 9.26 10.34
N GLU A 368 -7.04 8.44 11.05
CA GLU A 368 -8.49 8.57 11.21
C GLU A 368 -8.83 8.77 12.70
N ALA A 369 -9.39 9.94 13.05
CA ALA A 369 -9.74 10.23 14.43
C ALA A 369 -10.85 11.26 14.58
N GLU A 370 -11.59 11.17 15.68
CA GLU A 370 -12.56 12.20 16.05
C GLU A 370 -11.85 13.47 16.57
N SER A 371 -10.70 13.30 17.24
CA SER A 371 -9.85 14.40 17.70
C SER A 371 -8.40 14.21 17.29
N TYR A 372 -7.84 15.18 16.57
CA TYR A 372 -6.51 15.11 15.98
C TYR A 372 -5.58 16.21 16.50
N SER A 373 -4.44 15.82 17.09
CA SER A 373 -3.36 16.76 17.47
C SER A 373 -1.94 16.24 17.19
N PHE A 374 -1.80 15.18 16.38
CA PHE A 374 -0.48 14.69 15.97
C PHE A 374 0.26 15.71 15.09
N SER A 375 1.50 16.02 15.48
CA SER A 375 2.39 17.00 14.85
C SER A 375 3.79 16.46 14.59
N GLY A 376 3.97 15.14 14.70
CA GLY A 376 5.23 14.48 14.39
C GLY A 376 5.54 14.45 12.89
N PRO A 377 6.80 14.20 12.51
CA PRO A 377 7.20 14.17 11.11
C PRO A 377 6.72 12.88 10.43
N THR A 378 6.38 13.00 9.15
CA THR A 378 6.05 11.87 8.27
C THR A 378 6.94 11.87 7.04
N SER A 379 7.32 10.69 6.56
CA SER A 379 8.23 10.57 5.41
C SER A 379 7.49 10.64 4.05
N SER A 380 6.19 10.34 4.05
CA SER A 380 5.24 10.64 2.97
C SER A 380 4.19 11.66 3.45
N SER A 381 3.50 12.33 2.52
CA SER A 381 2.24 12.99 2.87
C SER A 381 1.27 11.95 3.41
N PHE A 382 0.48 12.34 4.41
CA PHE A 382 -0.54 11.49 5.00
C PHE A 382 -1.92 12.08 4.75
N THR A 383 -2.93 11.21 4.67
CA THR A 383 -4.34 11.62 4.57
C THR A 383 -5.01 11.55 5.93
N LYS A 384 -5.99 12.44 6.14
CA LYS A 384 -6.82 12.48 7.35
C LYS A 384 -8.27 12.18 7.00
N GLY A 385 -9.01 11.60 7.95
CA GLY A 385 -10.44 11.43 7.82
C GLY A 385 -11.10 11.11 9.15
N ASP A 386 -12.42 10.98 9.12
CA ASP A 386 -13.18 10.44 10.25
C ASP A 386 -12.90 8.93 10.39
N PRO A 387 -13.04 8.35 11.61
CA PRO A 387 -12.94 6.91 11.83
C PRO A 387 -13.81 6.11 10.87
N ALA A 388 -13.19 5.33 9.99
CA ALA A 388 -13.87 4.42 9.08
C ALA A 388 -13.83 2.97 9.61
N PRO A 389 -14.75 2.10 9.15
CA PRO A 389 -14.73 0.68 9.48
C PRO A 389 -13.34 0.06 9.30
N ILE A 390 -12.96 -0.82 10.22
CA ILE A 390 -11.64 -1.47 10.21
C ILE A 390 -11.60 -2.56 9.14
N PHE A 391 -12.63 -3.40 9.13
CA PHE A 391 -12.87 -4.42 8.12
C PHE A 391 -14.03 -4.00 7.24
N LEU A 392 -13.84 -4.08 5.92
CA LEU A 392 -14.94 -3.96 4.98
C LEU A 392 -15.76 -5.26 5.01
N THR A 393 -17.08 -5.14 5.12
CA THR A 393 -18.00 -6.27 4.97
C THR A 393 -18.41 -6.42 3.51
N ASN A 394 -18.73 -7.64 3.07
CA ASN A 394 -19.19 -7.93 1.70
C ASN A 394 -18.20 -7.56 0.58
N ILE A 395 -16.89 -7.50 0.87
CA ILE A 395 -15.86 -7.27 -0.15
C ILE A 395 -15.97 -8.36 -1.23
N PRO A 396 -16.02 -7.98 -2.52
CA PRO A 396 -15.98 -8.97 -3.58
C PRO A 396 -14.61 -9.63 -3.67
N THR A 397 -14.61 -10.96 -3.64
CA THR A 397 -13.40 -11.77 -3.69
C THR A 397 -13.39 -12.62 -4.95
N LEU A 398 -12.20 -12.83 -5.48
CA LEU A 398 -11.91 -13.67 -6.63
C LEU A 398 -10.69 -14.52 -6.28
N ARG A 399 -10.77 -15.84 -6.48
CA ARG A 399 -9.62 -16.74 -6.38
C ARG A 399 -9.55 -17.69 -7.55
N ILE A 400 -8.33 -18.06 -7.94
CA ILE A 400 -8.09 -19.22 -8.78
C ILE A 400 -8.32 -20.45 -7.90
N ALA A 401 -9.28 -21.30 -8.29
CA ALA A 401 -9.69 -22.47 -7.52
C ALA A 401 -8.95 -23.73 -7.95
N SER A 402 -8.69 -23.90 -9.25
CA SER A 402 -7.94 -25.03 -9.79
C SER A 402 -7.27 -24.69 -11.12
N ILE A 403 -6.14 -25.32 -11.40
CA ILE A 403 -5.40 -25.24 -12.67
C ILE A 403 -5.25 -26.65 -13.21
N ALA A 404 -5.72 -26.91 -14.44
CA ALA A 404 -5.67 -28.24 -15.06
C ALA A 404 -6.30 -29.36 -14.19
N GLY A 405 -7.31 -29.03 -13.40
CA GLY A 405 -7.96 -29.95 -12.46
C GLY A 405 -7.21 -30.18 -11.15
N VAL A 406 -6.04 -29.57 -10.94
CA VAL A 406 -5.33 -29.57 -9.65
C VAL A 406 -5.81 -28.38 -8.83
N ASP A 407 -6.26 -28.64 -7.60
CA ASP A 407 -6.74 -27.59 -6.71
C ASP A 407 -5.61 -26.62 -6.34
N VAL A 408 -5.88 -25.32 -6.48
CA VAL A 408 -5.04 -24.29 -5.89
C VAL A 408 -5.32 -24.28 -4.39
N PRO A 409 -4.28 -24.26 -3.52
CA PRO A 409 -4.46 -24.11 -2.09
C PRO A 409 -5.42 -22.96 -1.77
N ALA A 410 -6.25 -23.13 -0.73
CA ALA A 410 -7.16 -22.07 -0.29
C ALA A 410 -6.42 -20.75 0.04
N GLU A 411 -5.11 -20.87 0.30
CA GLU A 411 -4.19 -19.80 0.67
C GLU A 411 -2.93 -19.90 -0.19
N PRO A 412 -2.96 -19.44 -1.46
CA PRO A 412 -1.77 -19.46 -2.31
C PRO A 412 -0.72 -18.46 -1.82
N THR A 413 0.54 -18.87 -1.85
CA THR A 413 1.73 -18.11 -1.44
C THR A 413 2.35 -17.28 -2.56
N GLY A 414 1.96 -17.54 -3.81
CA GLY A 414 2.57 -16.98 -5.02
C GLY A 414 3.81 -17.73 -5.52
N VAL A 415 4.29 -18.75 -4.80
CA VAL A 415 5.50 -19.51 -5.13
C VAL A 415 5.21 -21.00 -5.05
N ALA A 416 5.29 -21.69 -6.18
CA ALA A 416 5.10 -23.15 -6.28
C ALA A 416 3.81 -23.66 -5.60
N ASP A 417 2.72 -22.90 -5.72
CA ASP A 417 1.44 -23.24 -5.09
C ASP A 417 0.76 -24.45 -5.74
N VAL A 418 1.07 -24.71 -7.02
CA VAL A 418 0.52 -25.81 -7.79
C VAL A 418 1.64 -26.42 -8.63
N ASP A 419 1.92 -27.71 -8.39
CA ASP A 419 2.75 -28.54 -9.26
C ASP A 419 1.85 -29.41 -10.13
N LEU A 420 2.01 -29.30 -11.45
CA LEU A 420 1.28 -30.14 -12.39
C LEU A 420 1.97 -31.50 -12.51
N PRO A 421 1.23 -32.63 -12.47
CA PRO A 421 1.81 -33.97 -12.49
C PRO A 421 2.50 -34.33 -13.82
N ALA A 422 2.17 -33.63 -14.90
CA ALA A 422 2.84 -33.74 -16.19
C ALA A 422 2.75 -32.41 -16.97
N PRO A 423 3.70 -32.13 -17.89
CA PRO A 423 3.58 -31.00 -18.80
C PRO A 423 2.30 -31.13 -19.64
N PRO A 424 1.45 -30.08 -19.71
CA PRO A 424 0.21 -30.16 -20.47
C PRO A 424 0.50 -30.31 -21.97
N SER A 425 -0.24 -31.20 -22.65
CA SER A 425 -0.11 -31.47 -24.09
C SER A 425 -1.03 -30.60 -24.96
N GLY A 426 -1.68 -29.59 -24.36
CA GLY A 426 -2.64 -28.69 -24.99
C GLY A 426 -3.22 -27.70 -23.97
N PRO A 427 -4.27 -26.94 -24.35
CA PRO A 427 -4.89 -25.96 -23.47
C PRO A 427 -5.42 -26.59 -22.18
N VAL A 428 -5.20 -25.92 -21.05
CA VAL A 428 -5.72 -26.32 -19.73
C VAL A 428 -6.79 -25.37 -19.24
N THR A 429 -7.73 -25.91 -18.46
CA THR A 429 -8.77 -25.10 -17.82
C THR A 429 -8.27 -24.53 -16.50
N VAL A 430 -8.48 -23.22 -16.33
CA VAL A 430 -8.34 -22.50 -15.06
C VAL A 430 -9.73 -22.15 -14.57
N VAL A 431 -10.04 -22.55 -13.33
CA VAL A 431 -11.36 -22.31 -12.70
C VAL A 431 -11.23 -21.22 -11.65
N PHE A 432 -12.18 -20.30 -11.63
CA PHE A 432 -12.28 -19.21 -10.65
C PHE A 432 -13.46 -19.45 -9.71
N LYS A 433 -13.29 -19.10 -8.44
CA LYS A 433 -14.40 -18.94 -7.49
C LYS A 433 -14.49 -17.49 -7.04
N THR A 434 -15.72 -17.00 -6.90
CA THR A 434 -16.01 -15.63 -6.48
C THR A 434 -17.01 -15.59 -5.33
N VAL A 435 -16.87 -14.58 -4.47
CA VAL A 435 -17.88 -14.20 -3.46
C VAL A 435 -18.16 -12.72 -3.63
N ASN A 436 -19.43 -12.31 -3.53
CA ASN A 436 -19.96 -10.96 -3.75
C ASN A 436 -19.66 -10.36 -5.15
N VAL A 437 -19.27 -11.18 -6.13
CA VAL A 437 -19.20 -10.77 -7.54
C VAL A 437 -20.52 -11.14 -8.22
N PRO A 438 -21.27 -10.19 -8.81
CA PRO A 438 -22.54 -10.50 -9.46
C PRO A 438 -22.38 -11.48 -10.63
N PRO A 439 -23.26 -12.49 -10.76
CA PRO A 439 -23.31 -13.34 -11.95
C PRO A 439 -23.51 -12.53 -13.23
N GLY A 440 -22.94 -13.00 -14.34
CA GLY A 440 -22.97 -12.32 -15.64
C GLY A 440 -21.72 -11.50 -15.97
N ASN A 441 -20.84 -11.21 -14.99
CA ASN A 441 -19.55 -10.55 -15.23
C ASN A 441 -18.46 -11.56 -15.63
N SER A 442 -17.46 -11.16 -16.42
CA SER A 442 -16.30 -11.99 -16.78
C SER A 442 -15.08 -11.72 -15.88
N VAL A 443 -14.13 -12.64 -15.88
CA VAL A 443 -12.82 -12.52 -15.21
C VAL A 443 -11.74 -12.45 -16.27
N LYS A 444 -10.78 -11.52 -16.12
CA LYS A 444 -9.55 -11.50 -16.92
C LYS A 444 -8.44 -12.24 -16.18
N LEU A 445 -7.73 -13.10 -16.91
CA LEU A 445 -6.57 -13.83 -16.45
C LEU A 445 -5.34 -13.36 -17.22
N ARG A 446 -4.26 -13.04 -16.50
CA ARG A 446 -2.92 -12.88 -17.06
C ARG A 446 -2.03 -14.04 -16.66
N LEU A 447 -1.47 -14.70 -17.66
CA LEU A 447 -0.46 -15.74 -17.54
C LEU A 447 0.91 -15.13 -17.87
N THR A 448 1.84 -15.16 -16.91
CA THR A 448 3.23 -14.74 -17.11
C THR A 448 4.14 -15.96 -17.01
N PRO A 449 4.63 -16.50 -18.14
CA PRO A 449 5.59 -17.60 -18.10
C PRO A 449 6.96 -17.12 -17.61
N ASP A 450 7.79 -18.04 -17.12
CA ASP A 450 9.20 -17.79 -16.79
C ASP A 450 10.01 -17.24 -17.98
N SER A 451 9.58 -17.59 -19.20
CA SER A 451 10.20 -17.23 -20.46
C SER A 451 9.14 -16.89 -21.53
N GLY A 452 9.33 -15.74 -22.18
CA GLY A 452 8.43 -15.21 -23.21
C GLY A 452 7.50 -14.10 -22.72
N ASN A 453 6.51 -13.76 -23.55
CA ASN A 453 5.56 -12.67 -23.26
C ASN A 453 4.40 -13.17 -22.39
N ALA A 454 3.89 -12.28 -21.54
CA ALA A 454 2.65 -12.53 -20.82
C ALA A 454 1.46 -12.59 -21.79
N VAL A 455 0.48 -13.42 -21.47
CA VAL A 455 -0.76 -13.62 -22.23
C VAL A 455 -1.94 -13.21 -21.35
N GLU A 456 -2.89 -12.46 -21.89
CA GLU A 456 -4.14 -12.09 -21.22
C GLU A 456 -5.33 -12.73 -21.92
N VAL A 457 -6.22 -13.36 -21.16
CA VAL A 457 -7.41 -14.08 -21.67
C VAL A 457 -8.62 -13.77 -20.80
N GLU A 458 -9.79 -13.75 -21.40
CA GLU A 458 -11.07 -13.51 -20.71
C GLU A 458 -11.84 -14.81 -20.48
N SER A 459 -12.45 -14.96 -19.31
CA SER A 459 -13.19 -16.15 -18.91
C SER A 459 -14.61 -16.18 -19.47
N SER A 460 -15.28 -17.32 -19.29
CA SER A 460 -16.74 -17.36 -19.28
C SER A 460 -17.31 -16.37 -18.26
N VAL A 461 -18.57 -15.97 -18.41
CA VAL A 461 -19.25 -15.20 -17.37
C VAL A 461 -19.35 -16.00 -16.06
N VAL A 462 -19.33 -15.29 -14.93
CA VAL A 462 -19.57 -15.82 -13.60
C VAL A 462 -21.01 -16.33 -13.55
N THR A 463 -21.16 -17.58 -13.13
CA THR A 463 -22.44 -18.26 -12.91
C THR A 463 -22.58 -18.63 -11.43
N GLY A 464 -23.80 -18.95 -10.97
CA GLY A 464 -24.06 -19.26 -9.57
C GLY A 464 -24.74 -18.10 -8.84
N SER A 465 -24.40 -17.91 -7.56
CA SER A 465 -24.97 -16.88 -6.70
C SER A 465 -23.92 -15.84 -6.30
N LEU A 466 -24.35 -14.75 -5.64
CA LEU A 466 -23.42 -13.79 -5.03
C LEU A 466 -22.56 -14.45 -3.94
N ALA A 467 -23.11 -15.38 -3.16
CA ALA A 467 -22.35 -16.05 -2.10
C ALA A 467 -21.34 -17.07 -2.65
N GLU A 468 -21.66 -17.68 -3.80
CA GLU A 468 -20.86 -18.72 -4.44
C GLU A 468 -20.98 -18.61 -5.96
N GLY A 469 -20.04 -17.88 -6.58
CA GLY A 469 -19.92 -17.73 -8.03
C GLY A 469 -18.75 -18.52 -8.62
N SER A 470 -18.86 -18.88 -9.90
CA SER A 470 -17.83 -19.64 -10.63
C SER A 470 -17.72 -19.21 -12.09
N ALA A 471 -16.47 -19.13 -12.59
CA ALA A 471 -16.14 -18.88 -13.99
C ALA A 471 -14.92 -19.73 -14.41
N SER A 472 -14.69 -19.90 -15.71
CA SER A 472 -13.51 -20.65 -16.19
C SER A 472 -12.96 -20.10 -17.50
N VAL A 473 -11.67 -20.33 -17.74
CA VAL A 473 -10.97 -19.97 -18.98
C VAL A 473 -10.04 -21.09 -19.42
N SER A 474 -9.82 -21.23 -20.73
CA SER A 474 -8.85 -22.17 -21.30
C SER A 474 -7.59 -21.43 -21.72
N VAL A 475 -6.41 -21.89 -21.29
CA VAL A 475 -5.11 -21.27 -21.60
C VAL A 475 -4.04 -22.30 -21.92
N ASP A 476 -3.09 -21.96 -22.79
CA ASP A 476 -1.91 -22.79 -23.04
C ASP A 476 -0.81 -22.45 -22.04
N LEU A 477 -0.48 -23.41 -21.16
CA LEU A 477 0.69 -23.29 -20.27
C LEU A 477 1.94 -23.79 -21.01
N ARG A 478 3.03 -23.01 -20.93
CA ARG A 478 4.34 -23.44 -21.42
C ARG A 478 5.04 -24.29 -20.37
N ALA A 479 5.97 -25.14 -20.80
CA ALA A 479 6.87 -25.83 -19.89
C ALA A 479 7.71 -24.81 -19.11
N GLY A 480 7.81 -24.98 -17.80
CA GLY A 480 8.47 -24.02 -16.90
C GLY A 480 7.53 -23.46 -15.84
N ALA A 481 8.06 -22.60 -14.97
CA ALA A 481 7.25 -21.93 -13.96
C ALA A 481 6.37 -20.85 -14.60
N SER A 482 5.18 -20.61 -14.07
CA SER A 482 4.29 -19.55 -14.54
C SER A 482 3.58 -18.88 -13.38
N ALA A 483 3.48 -17.55 -13.42
CA ALA A 483 2.69 -16.76 -12.48
C ALA A 483 1.34 -16.40 -13.11
N LEU A 484 0.25 -16.72 -12.43
CA LEU A 484 -1.12 -16.40 -12.86
C LEU A 484 -1.69 -15.30 -11.96
N THR A 485 -2.24 -14.25 -12.57
CA THR A 485 -2.96 -13.19 -11.87
C THR A 485 -4.32 -12.98 -12.52
N ALA A 486 -5.38 -12.79 -11.73
CA ALA A 486 -6.73 -12.61 -12.24
C ALA A 486 -7.42 -11.41 -11.59
N TRP A 487 -8.30 -10.74 -12.35
CA TRP A 487 -9.10 -9.61 -11.87
C TRP A 487 -10.45 -9.55 -12.59
N THR A 488 -11.40 -8.82 -12.03
CA THR A 488 -12.73 -8.61 -12.62
C THR A 488 -13.21 -7.19 -12.37
N SER A 489 -14.10 -6.72 -13.23
CA SER A 489 -14.87 -5.48 -13.07
C SER A 489 -16.34 -5.81 -13.11
N TYR A 490 -17.15 -5.21 -12.23
CA TYR A 490 -18.58 -5.48 -12.16
C TYR A 490 -19.38 -4.22 -11.84
N MET A 491 -20.65 -4.25 -12.21
CA MET A 491 -21.61 -3.17 -11.98
C MET A 491 -22.41 -3.43 -10.71
N VAL A 492 -22.50 -2.42 -9.85
CA VAL A 492 -23.30 -2.42 -8.63
C VAL A 492 -24.37 -1.34 -8.76
N ALA A 493 -25.64 -1.68 -8.54
CA ALA A 493 -26.69 -0.67 -8.40
C ALA A 493 -26.62 -0.05 -6.99
N PRO A 494 -26.30 1.24 -6.83
CA PRO A 494 -26.25 1.85 -5.51
C PRO A 494 -27.65 1.98 -4.89
N PRO A 495 -27.78 1.94 -3.55
CA PRO A 495 -29.01 2.34 -2.87
C PRO A 495 -29.45 3.75 -3.28
N VAL A 496 -30.75 4.01 -3.32
CA VAL A 496 -31.31 5.29 -3.82
C VAL A 496 -30.71 6.52 -3.14
N ALA A 497 -30.47 6.46 -1.82
CA ALA A 497 -29.83 7.55 -1.08
C ALA A 497 -28.38 7.81 -1.51
N VAL A 498 -27.61 6.73 -1.70
CA VAL A 498 -26.22 6.78 -2.18
C VAL A 498 -26.18 7.25 -3.64
N ALA A 499 -27.07 6.75 -4.49
CA ALA A 499 -27.23 7.19 -5.87
C ALA A 499 -27.49 8.70 -5.97
N SER A 500 -28.33 9.22 -5.07
CA SER A 500 -28.69 10.63 -5.01
C SER A 500 -27.51 11.49 -4.56
N ALA A 501 -26.74 11.03 -3.57
CA ALA A 501 -25.51 11.68 -3.13
C ALA A 501 -24.42 11.65 -4.22
N LEU A 502 -24.29 10.55 -4.97
CA LEU A 502 -23.31 10.40 -6.04
C LEU A 502 -23.61 11.26 -7.27
N SER A 503 -24.86 11.70 -7.48
CA SER A 503 -25.23 12.61 -8.57
C SER A 503 -24.37 13.88 -8.57
N GLN A 504 -23.92 14.37 -7.41
CA GLN A 504 -23.05 15.55 -7.32
C GLN A 504 -21.70 15.37 -8.04
N TYR A 505 -21.24 14.13 -8.17
CA TYR A 505 -20.02 13.76 -8.89
C TYR A 505 -20.28 13.38 -10.36
N ALA A 506 -21.55 13.33 -10.77
CA ALA A 506 -22.00 12.99 -12.12
C ALA A 506 -22.72 14.16 -12.80
N ASN A 507 -22.26 15.39 -12.58
CA ASN A 507 -22.89 16.62 -13.09
C ASN A 507 -24.39 16.74 -12.75
N ASN A 508 -24.79 16.27 -11.57
CA ASN A 508 -26.17 16.19 -11.09
C ASN A 508 -27.10 15.27 -11.89
N GLU A 509 -26.54 14.39 -12.73
CA GLU A 509 -27.33 13.33 -13.36
C GLU A 509 -27.57 12.17 -12.40
N LYS A 510 -28.73 11.52 -12.55
CA LYS A 510 -29.10 10.34 -11.76
C LYS A 510 -28.13 9.19 -12.05
N VAL A 511 -27.42 8.74 -11.02
CA VAL A 511 -26.56 7.54 -11.06
C VAL A 511 -27.41 6.28 -10.94
N GLU A 512 -27.20 5.31 -11.83
CA GLU A 512 -27.93 4.03 -11.82
C GLU A 512 -27.02 2.85 -11.49
N GLN A 513 -25.74 2.94 -11.85
CA GLN A 513 -24.78 1.87 -11.60
C GLN A 513 -23.40 2.45 -11.26
N ILE A 514 -22.62 1.68 -10.51
CA ILE A 514 -21.23 1.93 -10.19
C ILE A 514 -20.42 0.77 -10.76
N GLU A 515 -19.48 1.07 -11.63
CA GLU A 515 -18.48 0.12 -12.10
C GLU A 515 -17.31 0.15 -11.12
N LEU A 516 -16.99 -1.00 -10.54
CA LEU A 516 -15.81 -1.16 -9.69
C LEU A 516 -14.76 -1.97 -10.45
N ALA A 517 -13.59 -1.37 -10.69
CA ALA A 517 -12.41 -2.09 -11.13
C ALA A 517 -11.45 -2.23 -9.96
N VAL A 518 -11.38 -3.44 -9.42
CA VAL A 518 -10.39 -3.82 -8.41
C VAL A 518 -9.32 -4.62 -9.14
N SER A 519 -8.28 -3.92 -9.60
CA SER A 519 -7.07 -4.56 -10.10
C SER A 519 -6.04 -4.61 -8.99
N LEU A 520 -5.21 -5.66 -8.99
CA LEU A 520 -4.04 -5.70 -8.12
C LEU A 520 -3.11 -4.53 -8.48
N GLN A 521 -2.84 -4.32 -9.77
CA GLN A 521 -1.97 -3.22 -10.25
C GLN A 521 -2.81 -2.02 -10.73
N GLY A 522 -2.36 -0.80 -10.44
CA GLY A 522 -3.12 0.42 -10.72
C GLY A 522 -3.91 0.89 -9.49
N GLU A 523 -4.30 2.15 -9.47
CA GLU A 523 -5.27 2.62 -8.48
C GLU A 523 -6.61 1.92 -8.71
N PRO A 524 -7.28 1.42 -7.66
CA PRO A 524 -8.63 0.91 -7.81
C PRO A 524 -9.50 2.04 -8.36
N ALA A 525 -10.14 1.77 -9.49
CA ALA A 525 -10.90 2.77 -10.21
C ALA A 525 -12.39 2.50 -10.06
N ALA A 526 -13.16 3.57 -9.98
CA ALA A 526 -14.60 3.48 -9.98
C ALA A 526 -15.20 4.45 -11.00
N TRP A 527 -16.28 4.02 -11.64
CA TRP A 527 -17.03 4.89 -12.55
C TRP A 527 -18.51 4.86 -12.21
N LEU A 528 -19.11 6.04 -12.19
CA LEU A 528 -20.55 6.22 -12.13
C LEU A 528 -21.12 6.12 -13.53
N HIS A 529 -22.18 5.34 -13.69
CA HIS A 529 -22.97 5.24 -14.90
C HIS A 529 -24.34 5.85 -14.64
N THR A 530 -24.71 6.84 -15.45
CA THR A 530 -25.95 7.59 -15.27
C THR A 530 -27.08 7.06 -16.15
N ALA A 531 -28.31 7.42 -15.82
CA ALA A 531 -29.50 7.07 -16.62
C ALA A 531 -29.43 7.57 -18.08
N SER A 532 -28.57 8.56 -18.36
CA SER A 532 -28.33 9.08 -19.73
C SER A 532 -27.28 8.27 -20.51
N GLY A 533 -26.69 7.24 -19.89
CA GLY A 533 -25.63 6.42 -20.47
C GLY A 533 -24.23 7.04 -20.40
N LYS A 534 -24.04 8.11 -19.62
CA LYS A 534 -22.72 8.73 -19.42
C LYS A 534 -21.94 8.04 -18.31
N ARG A 535 -20.62 8.07 -18.46
CA ARG A 535 -19.65 7.47 -17.53
C ARG A 535 -18.79 8.58 -16.91
N PHE A 536 -18.73 8.61 -15.58
CA PHE A 536 -17.94 9.59 -14.82
C PHE A 536 -16.97 8.85 -13.90
N GLU A 537 -15.70 9.20 -13.94
CA GLU A 537 -14.70 8.64 -13.02
C GLU A 537 -14.84 9.25 -11.63
N VAL A 538 -14.79 8.41 -10.60
CA VAL A 538 -14.85 8.82 -9.19
C VAL A 538 -13.83 8.05 -8.37
N SER A 539 -13.31 8.69 -7.32
CA SER A 539 -12.43 8.02 -6.37
C SER A 539 -13.24 7.21 -5.36
N TYR A 540 -12.64 6.17 -4.80
CA TYR A 540 -13.24 5.43 -3.68
C TYR A 540 -13.54 6.33 -2.48
N ALA A 541 -12.73 7.36 -2.21
CA ALA A 541 -13.02 8.32 -1.15
C ALA A 541 -14.32 9.10 -1.42
N GLN A 542 -14.59 9.47 -2.66
CA GLN A 542 -15.85 10.11 -3.06
C GLN A 542 -17.03 9.15 -2.96
N LEU A 543 -16.85 7.88 -3.33
CA LEU A 543 -17.86 6.83 -3.12
C LEU A 543 -18.21 6.69 -1.63
N ARG A 544 -17.20 6.61 -0.75
CA ARG A 544 -17.40 6.53 0.71
C ARG A 544 -18.08 7.77 1.28
N ALA A 545 -17.68 8.97 0.83
CA ALA A 545 -18.29 10.22 1.27
C ALA A 545 -19.79 10.29 0.90
N ALA A 546 -20.20 9.62 -0.18
CA ALA A 546 -21.60 9.48 -0.58
C ALA A 546 -22.33 8.32 0.14
N GLY A 547 -21.68 7.62 1.08
CA GLY A 547 -22.25 6.51 1.83
C GLY A 547 -22.23 5.16 1.11
N PHE A 548 -21.43 5.01 0.06
CA PHE A 548 -21.19 3.69 -0.54
C PHE A 548 -20.27 2.87 0.37
N GLU A 549 -20.59 1.61 0.63
CA GLU A 549 -19.80 0.71 1.50
C GLU A 549 -19.27 -0.54 0.77
N GLY A 550 -19.48 -0.63 -0.55
CA GLY A 550 -19.15 -1.78 -1.38
C GLY A 550 -17.74 -1.83 -1.91
#